data_AF-D4CYT0-F1
#
_entry.id   AF-D4CYT0-F1
#
_cell.length_a   1.000
_cell.length_b   1.000
_cell.length_c   1.000
_cell.angle_alpha   90.00
_cell.angle_beta   90.00
_cell.angle_gamma   90.00
#
_symmetry.space_group_name_H-M   'P 1'
#
loop_
_entity.id
_entity.type
_entity.pdbx_description
1 polymer ?
#
loop_
_entity_poly.entity_id
_entity_poly.type
_entity_poly.pdbx_seq_one_letter_code
_entity_poly.pdbx_strand_id
1 'polypeptide(L)'
;MKKFLKTILFLCALSSIAYAEDDGMAVLNKKRAEIEKAEKAKAKLAKEAEEKAKKEAEEQAKLAEKAAKEEAKFAEEQAKSQVNTMVAPAEAVVATEGMSTQDEQEAMEILEGMRKKLEKEDAETLKIQKEAKELGITTSEASSLAEIEAMVKAKKAEKAKPKTEAEKLEVTRKEALDKLDFYERVVRSVAREEAEVAGYYEIMNDQPKATETAET
;
A
#
# COMPACT_ATOMS: atom_id res chain seq x y z
N MET A 1 -58.03 -13.84 -24.11
CA MET A 1 -56.91 -13.31 -24.93
C MET A 1 -55.79 -12.62 -24.14
N LYS A 2 -56.08 -11.84 -23.09
CA LYS A 2 -55.04 -11.11 -22.32
C LYS A 2 -53.95 -11.98 -21.65
N LYS A 3 -54.28 -13.23 -21.28
CA LYS A 3 -53.31 -14.17 -20.67
C LYS A 3 -52.29 -14.67 -21.70
N PHE A 4 -52.76 -15.15 -22.87
CA PHE A 4 -51.90 -15.61 -23.97
C PHE A 4 -50.93 -14.53 -24.48
N LEU A 5 -51.39 -13.28 -24.61
CA LEU A 5 -50.52 -12.18 -25.05
C LEU A 5 -49.39 -11.91 -24.05
N LYS A 6 -49.67 -11.98 -22.74
CA LYS A 6 -48.65 -11.82 -21.69
C LYS A 6 -47.62 -12.94 -21.71
N THR A 7 -48.05 -14.18 -21.93
CA THR A 7 -47.14 -15.33 -22.01
C THR A 7 -46.21 -15.23 -23.23
N ILE A 8 -46.73 -14.80 -24.37
CA ILE A 8 -45.93 -14.60 -25.60
C ILE A 8 -44.92 -13.45 -25.43
N LEU A 9 -45.34 -12.34 -24.82
CA LEU A 9 -44.44 -11.22 -24.52
C LEU A 9 -43.33 -11.61 -23.54
N PHE A 10 -43.66 -12.41 -22.53
CA PHE A 10 -42.69 -12.93 -21.57
C PHE A 10 -41.67 -13.88 -22.22
N LEU A 11 -42.13 -14.77 -23.10
CA LEU A 11 -41.25 -15.69 -23.84
C LEU A 11 -40.31 -14.93 -24.80
N CYS A 12 -40.85 -13.91 -25.49
CA CYS A 12 -40.08 -13.05 -26.38
C CYS A 12 -39.00 -12.27 -25.62
N ALA A 13 -39.33 -11.71 -24.45
CA ALA A 13 -38.38 -11.01 -23.59
C ALA A 13 -37.25 -11.93 -23.08
N LEU A 14 -37.56 -13.16 -22.66
CA LEU A 14 -36.55 -14.13 -22.24
C LEU A 14 -35.62 -14.55 -23.38
N SER A 15 -36.16 -14.74 -24.60
CA SER A 15 -35.33 -15.03 -25.77
C SER A 15 -34.43 -13.86 -26.17
N SER A 16 -34.84 -12.61 -25.94
CA SER A 16 -33.98 -11.44 -26.18
C SER A 16 -32.85 -11.30 -25.16
N ILE A 17 -33.05 -11.70 -23.91
CA ILE A 17 -32.01 -11.64 -22.86
C ILE A 17 -30.93 -12.70 -23.10
N ALA A 18 -31.32 -13.92 -23.50
CA ALA A 18 -30.38 -15.01 -23.79
C ALA A 18 -29.41 -14.68 -24.94
N TYR A 19 -29.84 -13.89 -25.92
CA TYR A 19 -28.98 -13.46 -27.05
C TYR A 19 -28.01 -12.32 -26.66
N ALA A 20 -28.27 -11.61 -25.57
CA ALA A 20 -27.41 -10.52 -25.07
C ALA A 20 -26.34 -11.01 -24.08
N GLU A 21 -26.58 -12.12 -23.37
CA GLU A 21 -25.64 -12.67 -22.37
C GLU A 21 -24.37 -13.27 -23.01
N ASP A 22 -24.49 -13.93 -24.16
CA ASP A 22 -23.35 -14.56 -24.83
C ASP A 22 -22.40 -13.50 -25.45
N ASP A 23 -22.98 -12.45 -26.03
CA ASP A 23 -22.23 -11.32 -26.61
C ASP A 23 -21.55 -10.47 -25.51
N GLY A 24 -22.20 -10.33 -24.34
CA GLY A 24 -21.64 -9.64 -23.18
C GLY A 24 -20.39 -10.33 -22.60
N MET A 25 -20.40 -11.66 -22.51
CA MET A 25 -19.27 -12.43 -22.00
C MET A 25 -18.06 -12.39 -22.93
N ALA A 26 -18.27 -12.43 -24.25
CA ALA A 26 -17.21 -12.28 -25.24
C ALA A 26 -16.53 -10.90 -25.17
N VAL A 27 -17.31 -9.83 -25.02
CA VAL A 27 -16.79 -8.46 -24.86
C VAL A 27 -15.99 -8.31 -23.56
N LEU A 28 -16.47 -8.87 -22.45
CA LEU A 28 -15.76 -8.85 -21.17
C LEU A 28 -14.43 -9.60 -21.22
N ASN A 29 -14.40 -10.78 -21.86
CA ASN A 29 -13.17 -11.55 -22.03
C ASN A 29 -12.15 -10.82 -22.91
N LYS A 30 -12.60 -10.16 -23.99
CA LYS A 30 -11.74 -9.31 -24.83
C LYS A 30 -11.15 -8.15 -24.04
N LYS A 31 -11.94 -7.48 -23.20
CA LYS A 31 -11.47 -6.40 -22.33
C LYS A 31 -10.47 -6.88 -21.28
N ARG A 32 -10.66 -8.07 -20.68
CA ARG A 32 -9.66 -8.68 -19.78
C ARG A 32 -8.33 -8.94 -20.49
N ALA A 33 -8.37 -9.47 -21.71
CA ALA A 33 -7.16 -9.71 -22.50
C ALA A 33 -6.43 -8.42 -22.89
N GLU A 34 -7.16 -7.34 -23.19
CA GLU A 34 -6.59 -6.01 -23.43
C GLU A 34 -5.93 -5.44 -22.16
N ILE A 35 -6.60 -5.56 -21.00
CA ILE A 35 -6.08 -5.10 -19.70
C ILE A 35 -4.83 -5.90 -19.30
N GLU A 36 -4.84 -7.22 -19.42
CA GLU A 36 -3.69 -8.07 -19.09
C GLU A 36 -2.47 -7.73 -19.96
N LYS A 37 -2.68 -7.45 -21.25
CA LYS A 37 -1.61 -6.99 -22.15
C LYS A 37 -1.09 -5.60 -21.76
N ALA A 38 -1.97 -4.67 -21.39
CA ALA A 38 -1.59 -3.34 -20.95
C ALA A 38 -0.83 -3.37 -19.62
N GLU A 39 -1.24 -4.21 -18.66
CA GLU A 39 -0.52 -4.39 -17.39
C GLU A 39 0.83 -5.06 -17.59
N LYS A 40 0.94 -6.08 -18.45
CA LYS A 40 2.23 -6.67 -18.81
C LYS A 40 3.17 -5.66 -19.46
N ALA A 41 2.67 -4.74 -20.29
CA ALA A 41 3.47 -3.66 -20.85
C ALA A 41 3.91 -2.63 -19.79
N LYS A 42 2.99 -2.21 -18.90
CA LYS A 42 3.32 -1.30 -17.79
C LYS A 42 4.31 -1.92 -16.80
N ALA A 43 4.20 -3.22 -16.51
CA ALA A 43 5.12 -3.95 -15.65
C ALA A 43 6.54 -4.03 -16.26
N LYS A 44 6.65 -4.20 -17.59
CA LYS A 44 7.93 -4.13 -18.29
C LYS A 44 8.55 -2.74 -18.21
N LEU A 45 7.77 -1.69 -18.44
CA LEU A 45 8.23 -0.30 -18.32
C LEU A 45 8.63 0.06 -16.88
N ALA A 46 7.89 -0.42 -15.88
CA ALA A 46 8.22 -0.21 -14.48
C ALA A 46 9.53 -0.92 -14.09
N LYS A 47 9.76 -2.14 -14.57
CA LYS A 47 11.04 -2.86 -14.36
C LYS A 47 12.21 -2.15 -15.04
N GLU A 48 12.02 -1.63 -16.25
CA GLU A 48 13.07 -0.88 -16.95
C GLU A 48 13.38 0.45 -16.24
N ALA A 49 12.37 1.14 -15.71
CA ALA A 49 12.55 2.35 -14.92
C ALA A 49 13.25 2.07 -13.57
N GLU A 50 12.91 0.96 -12.90
CA GLU A 50 13.58 0.54 -11.66
C GLU A 50 15.06 0.19 -11.90
N GLU A 51 15.36 -0.50 -13.00
CA GLU A 51 16.74 -0.85 -13.36
C GLU A 51 17.57 0.41 -13.69
N LYS A 52 16.99 1.38 -14.40
CA LYS A 52 17.64 2.67 -14.66
C LYS A 52 17.88 3.45 -13.37
N ALA A 53 16.89 3.52 -12.48
CA ALA A 53 17.04 4.18 -11.19
C ALA A 53 18.11 3.51 -10.30
N LYS A 54 18.22 2.18 -10.32
CA LYS A 54 19.28 1.46 -9.60
C LYS A 54 20.67 1.74 -10.18
N LYS A 55 20.80 1.78 -11.51
CA LYS A 55 22.07 2.12 -12.18
C LYS A 55 22.51 3.55 -11.88
N GLU A 56 21.59 4.50 -11.89
CA GLU A 56 21.88 5.90 -11.54
C GLU A 56 22.25 6.05 -10.06
N ALA A 57 21.57 5.35 -9.16
CA ALA A 57 21.91 5.36 -7.73
C ALA A 57 23.28 4.72 -7.45
N GLU A 58 23.63 3.62 -8.13
CA GLU A 58 24.96 2.99 -8.02
C GLU A 58 26.07 3.90 -8.53
N GLU A 59 25.84 4.63 -9.62
CA GLU A 59 26.80 5.59 -10.16
C GLU A 59 27.01 6.78 -9.22
N GLN A 60 25.93 7.32 -8.65
CA GLN A 60 26.02 8.39 -7.64
C GLN A 60 26.74 7.94 -6.38
N ALA A 61 26.51 6.70 -5.91
CA ALA A 61 27.24 6.14 -4.77
C ALA A 61 28.74 6.00 -5.05
N LYS A 62 29.13 5.54 -6.25
CA LYS A 62 30.54 5.44 -6.66
C LYS A 62 31.22 6.81 -6.76
N LEU A 63 30.50 7.84 -7.20
CA LEU A 63 31.02 9.21 -7.26
C LEU A 63 31.20 9.80 -5.86
N ALA A 64 30.24 9.59 -4.96
CA ALA A 64 30.35 10.02 -3.56
C ALA A 64 31.50 9.31 -2.83
N GLU A 65 31.70 8.01 -3.05
CA GLU A 65 32.81 7.26 -2.46
C GLU A 65 34.18 7.76 -2.98
N LYS A 66 34.28 8.09 -4.27
CA LYS A 66 35.50 8.68 -4.83
C LYS A 66 35.79 10.06 -4.24
N ALA A 67 34.78 10.92 -4.11
CA ALA A 67 34.91 12.24 -3.50
C ALA A 67 35.36 12.13 -2.03
N ALA A 68 34.74 11.25 -1.24
CA ALA A 68 35.11 11.02 0.16
C ALA A 68 36.55 10.48 0.31
N LYS A 69 37.00 9.61 -0.60
CA LYS A 69 38.40 9.13 -0.62
C LYS A 69 39.39 10.22 -1.02
N GLU A 70 38.99 11.16 -1.86
CA GLU A 70 39.83 12.28 -2.28
C GLU A 70 39.96 13.33 -1.17
N GLU A 71 38.84 13.67 -0.51
CA GLU A 71 38.84 14.52 0.69
C GLU A 71 39.66 13.90 1.83
N ALA A 72 39.56 12.59 2.05
CA ALA A 72 40.37 11.90 3.06
C ALA A 72 41.87 11.95 2.75
N LYS A 73 42.26 11.82 1.47
CA LYS A 73 43.67 11.97 1.04
C LYS A 73 44.17 13.40 1.19
N PHE A 74 43.33 14.40 0.89
CA PHE A 74 43.66 15.80 1.06
C PHE A 74 43.82 16.19 2.54
N ALA A 75 42.98 15.63 3.42
CA ALA A 75 43.11 15.80 4.86
C ALA A 75 44.40 15.14 5.42
N GLU A 76 44.79 13.96 4.92
CA GLU A 76 46.04 13.30 5.30
C GLU A 76 47.28 14.09 4.83
N GLU A 77 47.22 14.73 3.66
CA GLU A 77 48.29 15.57 3.12
C GLU A 77 48.43 16.91 3.87
N GLN A 78 47.31 17.52 4.28
CA GLN A 78 47.33 18.65 5.22
C GLN A 78 47.89 18.27 6.59
N ALA A 79 47.59 17.07 7.09
CA ALA A 79 48.15 16.58 8.35
C ALA A 79 49.67 16.35 8.28
N LYS A 80 50.23 15.96 7.12
CA LYS A 80 51.68 15.80 6.93
C LYS A 80 52.42 17.13 6.77
N SER A 81 51.77 18.19 6.28
CA SER A 81 52.40 19.52 6.12
C SER A 81 52.43 20.35 7.42
N GLN A 82 51.56 20.07 8.40
CA GLN A 82 51.63 20.70 9.75
C GLN A 82 52.71 20.12 10.68
N VAL A 83 53.35 18.99 10.34
CA VAL A 83 54.38 18.37 11.20
C VAL A 83 55.75 19.05 11.12
N ASN A 84 55.98 19.99 10.18
CA ASN A 84 57.30 20.62 10.01
C ASN A 84 57.46 22.02 10.64
N THR A 85 56.55 22.43 11.54
CA THR A 85 56.62 23.74 12.23
C THR A 85 56.46 23.62 13.75
N MET A 86 57.18 22.71 14.41
CA MET A 86 57.33 22.80 15.87
C MET A 86 58.70 22.24 16.30
N VAL A 87 59.73 23.07 16.13
CA VAL A 87 60.95 23.01 16.96
C VAL A 87 60.68 23.91 18.17
N ALA A 88 60.75 23.32 19.37
CA ALA A 88 60.63 23.97 20.68
C ALA A 88 61.79 24.98 20.94
N PRO A 89 61.90 25.70 22.09
CA PRO A 89 61.09 25.74 23.32
C PRO A 89 60.89 27.17 23.92
N ALA A 90 60.22 27.23 25.08
CA ALA A 90 60.45 28.15 26.22
C ALA A 90 59.22 28.95 26.71
N GLU A 91 58.90 28.69 27.98
CA GLU A 91 58.33 29.56 29.02
C GLU A 91 57.61 30.84 28.58
N ALA A 92 56.28 30.84 28.70
CA ALA A 92 55.53 32.05 28.97
C ALA A 92 54.31 31.72 29.84
N VAL A 93 54.44 32.10 31.10
CA VAL A 93 53.42 32.35 32.11
C VAL A 93 52.11 32.85 31.50
N VAL A 94 51.00 32.13 31.71
CA VAL A 94 49.62 32.68 31.69
C VAL A 94 48.85 31.92 32.76
N ALA A 95 48.86 32.42 33.99
CA ALA A 95 47.76 33.23 34.52
C ALA A 95 46.43 32.46 34.48
N THR A 96 46.04 31.96 35.65
CA THR A 96 44.66 31.63 35.99
C THR A 96 43.78 32.87 35.83
N GLU A 97 43.26 33.12 34.63
CA GLU A 97 42.19 34.09 34.42
C GLU A 97 40.93 33.28 34.09
N GLY A 98 39.92 33.39 34.96
CA GLY A 98 38.62 32.75 34.75
C GLY A 98 38.04 33.19 33.41
N MET A 99 37.30 32.29 32.75
CA MET A 99 36.55 32.60 31.54
C MET A 99 35.84 33.96 31.69
N SER A 100 35.93 34.81 30.66
CA SER A 100 35.17 36.05 30.67
C SER A 100 33.67 35.70 30.65
N THR A 101 32.84 36.54 31.25
CA THR A 101 31.38 36.31 31.29
C THR A 101 30.75 36.20 29.90
N GLN A 102 31.43 36.71 28.87
CA GLN A 102 31.02 36.60 27.47
C GLN A 102 31.30 35.20 26.90
N ASP A 103 32.49 34.66 27.17
CA ASP A 103 32.86 33.30 26.73
C ASP A 103 31.97 32.23 27.38
N GLU A 104 31.56 32.43 28.65
CA GLU A 104 30.60 31.55 29.33
C GLU A 104 29.20 31.60 28.69
N GLN A 105 28.74 32.78 28.26
CA GLN A 105 27.45 32.95 27.58
C GLN A 105 27.45 32.31 26.20
N GLU A 106 28.51 32.52 25.41
CA GLU A 106 28.67 31.89 24.10
C GLU A 106 28.72 30.35 24.23
N ALA A 107 29.42 29.82 25.24
CA ALA A 107 29.43 28.38 25.52
C ALA A 107 28.04 27.84 25.89
N MET A 108 27.25 28.58 26.68
CA MET A 108 25.86 28.19 27.00
C MET A 108 24.95 28.22 25.78
N GLU A 109 25.07 29.21 24.91
CA GLU A 109 24.28 29.31 23.67
C GLU A 109 24.61 28.17 22.70
N ILE A 110 25.88 27.77 22.59
CA ILE A 110 26.30 26.61 21.81
C ILE A 110 25.70 25.32 22.37
N LEU A 111 25.73 25.13 23.69
CA LEU A 111 25.14 23.97 24.35
C LEU A 111 23.62 23.91 24.14
N GLU A 112 22.94 25.04 24.22
CA GLU A 112 21.50 25.12 23.98
C GLU A 112 21.16 24.87 22.51
N GLY A 113 21.97 25.39 21.58
CA GLY A 113 21.89 25.08 20.16
C GLY A 113 22.06 23.58 19.87
N MET A 114 23.00 22.91 20.52
CA MET A 114 23.20 21.47 20.43
C MET A 114 22.01 20.70 21.00
N ARG A 115 21.51 21.09 22.18
CA ARG A 115 20.32 20.49 22.80
C ARG A 115 19.11 20.56 21.88
N LYS A 116 18.90 21.70 21.25
CA LYS A 116 17.80 21.95 20.33
C LYS A 116 17.91 21.17 19.02
N LYS A 117 19.13 20.87 18.56
CA LYS A 117 19.36 19.96 17.42
C LYS A 117 19.06 18.51 17.79
N LEU A 118 19.55 18.08 18.96
CA LEU A 118 19.32 16.73 19.47
C LEU A 118 17.81 16.44 19.68
N GLU A 119 17.08 17.38 20.29
CA GLU A 119 15.63 17.25 20.47
C GLU A 119 14.87 17.17 19.15
N LYS A 120 15.33 17.87 18.10
CA LYS A 120 14.73 17.80 16.77
C LYS A 120 14.99 16.45 16.11
N GLU A 121 16.22 15.96 16.16
CA GLU A 121 16.59 14.64 15.63
C GLU A 121 15.85 13.52 16.36
N ASP A 122 15.76 13.57 17.69
CA ASP A 122 14.97 12.61 18.49
C ASP A 122 13.48 12.66 18.15
N ALA A 123 12.92 13.84 17.92
CA ALA A 123 11.53 13.98 17.48
C ALA A 123 11.29 13.43 16.07
N GLU A 124 12.24 13.61 15.15
CA GLU A 124 12.18 13.07 13.79
C GLU A 124 12.31 11.55 13.77
N THR A 125 13.25 10.98 14.51
CA THR A 125 13.39 9.52 14.66
C THR A 125 12.14 8.88 15.27
N LEU A 126 11.53 9.52 16.27
CA LEU A 126 10.25 9.08 16.83
C LEU A 126 9.10 9.15 15.83
N LYS A 127 9.05 10.19 14.98
CA LYS A 127 8.04 10.28 13.92
C LYS A 127 8.21 9.14 12.91
N ILE A 128 9.42 8.89 12.43
CA ILE A 128 9.72 7.82 11.47
C ILE A 128 9.34 6.45 12.04
N GLN A 129 9.65 6.19 13.31
CA GLN A 129 9.27 4.94 13.98
C GLN A 129 7.75 4.80 14.15
N LYS A 130 7.04 5.88 14.46
CA LYS A 130 5.56 5.87 14.53
C LYS A 130 4.94 5.60 13.17
N GLU A 131 5.42 6.28 12.13
CA GLU A 131 4.96 6.05 10.75
C GLU A 131 5.24 4.62 10.29
N ALA A 132 6.41 4.05 10.63
CA ALA A 132 6.73 2.66 10.35
C ALA A 132 5.74 1.70 11.03
N LYS A 133 5.43 1.91 12.31
CA LYS A 133 4.43 1.11 13.05
C LYS A 133 3.02 1.24 12.46
N GLU A 134 2.59 2.44 12.09
CA GLU A 134 1.27 2.67 11.44
C GLU A 134 1.17 2.00 10.06
N LEU A 135 2.30 1.88 9.37
CA LEU A 135 2.38 1.17 8.09
C LEU A 135 2.58 -0.35 8.25
N GLY A 136 2.66 -0.85 9.48
CA GLY A 136 2.85 -2.26 9.80
C GLY A 136 4.26 -2.78 9.49
N ILE A 137 5.26 -1.90 9.46
CA ILE A 137 6.66 -2.26 9.25
C ILE A 137 7.27 -2.65 10.59
N THR A 138 7.82 -3.85 10.66
CA THR A 138 8.61 -4.34 11.78
C THR A 138 9.96 -3.63 11.80
N THR A 139 10.09 -2.59 12.62
CA THR A 139 11.36 -1.85 12.77
C THR A 139 12.49 -2.70 13.39
N SER A 140 12.18 -3.89 13.91
CA SER A 140 13.13 -4.85 14.48
C SER A 140 14.03 -5.53 13.45
N GLU A 141 13.67 -5.51 12.17
CA GLU A 141 14.44 -6.13 11.08
C GLU A 141 15.31 -5.12 10.33
N ALA A 142 15.11 -3.82 10.58
CA ALA A 142 15.89 -2.77 9.95
C ALA A 142 17.23 -2.58 10.68
N SER A 143 18.31 -2.53 9.91
CA SER A 143 19.66 -2.31 10.41
C SER A 143 20.00 -0.84 10.63
N SER A 144 19.19 0.08 10.07
CA SER A 144 19.37 1.53 10.21
C SER A 144 18.07 2.33 10.07
N LEU A 145 18.06 3.56 10.60
CA LEU A 145 16.94 4.51 10.42
C LEU A 145 16.66 4.82 8.94
N ALA A 146 17.70 4.91 8.12
CA ALA A 146 17.58 5.13 6.68
C ALA A 146 16.86 3.98 5.98
N GLU A 147 17.05 2.74 6.44
CA GLU A 147 16.34 1.57 5.93
C GLU A 147 14.86 1.58 6.34
N ILE A 148 14.54 2.02 7.57
CA ILE A 148 13.15 2.23 8.03
C ILE A 148 12.46 3.30 7.18
N GLU A 149 13.12 4.44 6.94
CA GLU A 149 12.57 5.49 6.07
C GLU A 149 12.34 5.02 4.64
N ALA A 150 13.26 4.24 4.08
CA ALA A 150 13.11 3.66 2.75
C ALA A 150 11.92 2.67 2.70
N MET A 151 11.76 1.83 3.72
CA MET A 151 10.61 0.93 3.83
C MET A 151 9.29 1.68 4.02
N VAL A 152 9.28 2.74 4.85
CA VAL A 152 8.12 3.64 5.04
C VAL A 152 7.74 4.29 3.73
N LYS A 153 8.71 4.83 3.00
CA LYS A 153 8.50 5.46 1.69
C LYS A 153 8.02 4.45 0.63
N ALA A 154 8.57 3.23 0.62
CA ALA A 154 8.13 2.15 -0.26
C ALA A 154 6.71 1.69 0.04
N LYS A 155 6.36 1.49 1.32
CA LYS A 155 4.99 1.15 1.77
C LYS A 155 3.99 2.27 1.51
N LYS A 156 4.38 3.54 1.72
CA LYS A 156 3.56 4.70 1.34
C LYS A 156 3.36 4.75 -0.17
N ALA A 157 4.39 4.51 -0.97
CA ALA A 157 4.29 4.44 -2.43
C ALA A 157 3.45 3.24 -2.90
N GLU A 158 3.49 2.10 -2.20
CA GLU A 158 2.65 0.94 -2.46
C GLU A 158 1.17 1.21 -2.14
N LYS A 159 0.88 1.82 -0.98
CA LYS A 159 -0.49 2.24 -0.62
C LYS A 159 -1.02 3.40 -1.47
N ALA A 160 -0.13 4.28 -1.93
CA ALA A 160 -0.46 5.41 -2.80
C ALA A 160 -0.53 5.02 -4.28
N LYS A 161 -0.07 3.82 -4.67
CA LYS A 161 -0.43 3.28 -5.99
C LYS A 161 -1.96 3.23 -6.02
N PRO A 162 -2.61 3.88 -7.00
CA PRO A 162 -4.04 3.75 -7.14
C PRO A 162 -4.33 2.25 -7.27
N LYS A 163 -5.32 1.75 -6.50
CA LYS A 163 -5.85 0.39 -6.68
C LYS A 163 -5.88 0.09 -8.17
N THR A 164 -5.11 -0.91 -8.58
CA THR A 164 -4.98 -1.25 -10.00
C THR A 164 -6.38 -1.54 -10.54
N GLU A 165 -6.60 -1.37 -11.84
CA GLU A 165 -7.91 -1.66 -12.42
C GLU A 165 -8.33 -3.11 -12.11
N ALA A 166 -7.36 -4.02 -11.99
CA ALA A 166 -7.56 -5.38 -11.49
C ALA A 166 -8.10 -5.43 -10.06
N GLU A 167 -7.51 -4.71 -9.10
CA GLU A 167 -7.98 -4.70 -7.70
C GLU A 167 -9.37 -4.06 -7.56
N LYS A 168 -9.68 -3.02 -8.34
CA LYS A 168 -11.04 -2.47 -8.40
C LYS A 168 -12.04 -3.46 -8.99
N LEU A 169 -11.64 -4.18 -10.03
CA LEU A 169 -12.47 -5.20 -10.67
C LEU A 169 -12.69 -6.41 -9.76
N GLU A 170 -11.72 -6.76 -8.92
CA GLU A 170 -11.86 -7.77 -7.86
C GLU A 170 -12.82 -7.34 -6.76
N VAL A 171 -12.76 -6.09 -6.30
CA VAL A 171 -13.74 -5.54 -5.34
C VAL A 171 -15.16 -5.60 -5.92
N THR A 172 -15.36 -5.11 -7.15
CA THR A 172 -16.67 -5.18 -7.82
C THR A 172 -17.15 -6.62 -8.01
N ARG A 173 -16.24 -7.56 -8.32
CA ARG A 173 -16.57 -8.98 -8.44
C ARG A 173 -17.02 -9.56 -7.10
N LYS A 174 -16.34 -9.22 -6.01
CA LYS A 174 -16.70 -9.67 -4.67
C LYS A 174 -18.06 -9.12 -4.24
N GLU A 175 -18.30 -7.83 -4.45
CA GLU A 175 -19.61 -7.21 -4.19
C GLU A 175 -20.74 -7.84 -5.02
N ALA A 176 -20.47 -8.21 -6.28
CA ALA A 176 -21.44 -8.92 -7.11
C ALA A 176 -21.75 -10.33 -6.57
N LEU A 177 -20.74 -11.06 -6.09
CA LEU A 177 -20.92 -12.37 -5.45
C LEU A 177 -21.68 -12.27 -4.13
N ASP A 178 -21.40 -11.25 -3.32
CA ASP A 178 -22.10 -11.02 -2.05
C ASP A 178 -23.59 -10.70 -2.30
N LYS A 179 -23.90 -9.94 -3.35
CA LYS A 179 -25.30 -9.71 -3.78
C LYS A 179 -25.97 -11.00 -4.24
N LEU A 180 -25.26 -11.85 -5.00
CA LEU A 180 -25.77 -13.15 -5.44
C LEU A 180 -26.09 -14.05 -4.23
N ASP A 181 -25.17 -14.15 -3.26
CA ASP A 181 -25.39 -14.93 -2.04
C ASP A 181 -26.57 -14.39 -1.21
N PHE A 182 -26.72 -13.06 -1.15
CA PHE A 182 -27.88 -12.44 -0.51
C PHE A 182 -29.20 -12.88 -1.18
N TYR A 183 -29.30 -12.82 -2.51
CA TYR A 183 -30.51 -13.25 -3.22
C TYR A 183 -30.78 -14.75 -3.02
N GLU A 184 -29.75 -15.60 -3.08
CA GLU A 184 -29.92 -17.02 -2.81
C GLU A 184 -30.39 -17.29 -1.38
N ARG A 185 -29.87 -16.53 -0.40
CA ARG A 185 -30.29 -16.63 1.00
C ARG A 185 -31.75 -16.22 1.17
N VAL A 186 -32.18 -15.15 0.51
CA VAL A 186 -33.59 -14.70 0.52
C VAL A 186 -34.48 -15.76 -0.11
N VAL A 187 -34.12 -16.31 -1.27
CA VAL A 187 -34.88 -17.37 -1.93
C VAL A 187 -34.99 -18.62 -1.06
N ARG A 188 -33.89 -19.07 -0.44
CA ARG A 188 -33.91 -20.20 0.51
C ARG A 188 -34.76 -19.90 1.75
N SER A 189 -34.80 -18.66 2.21
CA SER A 189 -35.65 -18.25 3.34
C SER A 189 -37.13 -18.31 2.97
N VAL A 190 -37.51 -17.73 1.82
CA VAL A 190 -38.89 -17.78 1.33
C VAL A 190 -39.35 -19.22 1.11
N ALA A 191 -38.52 -20.06 0.50
CA ALA A 191 -38.84 -21.47 0.31
C ALA A 191 -39.06 -22.23 1.63
N ARG A 192 -38.34 -21.87 2.71
CA ARG A 192 -38.58 -22.43 4.04
C ARG A 192 -39.89 -21.94 4.65
N GLU A 193 -40.18 -20.64 4.56
CA GLU A 193 -41.46 -20.10 5.03
C GLU A 193 -42.64 -20.71 4.27
N GLU A 194 -42.54 -20.88 2.95
CA GLU A 194 -43.57 -21.56 2.16
C GLU A 194 -43.77 -23.03 2.60
N ALA A 195 -42.70 -23.74 2.95
CA ALA A 195 -42.78 -25.11 3.46
C ALA A 195 -43.41 -25.17 4.86
N GLU A 196 -43.07 -24.24 5.75
CA GLU A 196 -43.68 -24.14 7.09
C GLU A 196 -45.16 -23.78 6.99
N VAL A 197 -45.52 -22.81 6.13
CA VAL A 197 -46.91 -22.42 5.86
C VAL A 197 -47.70 -23.60 5.28
N ALA A 198 -47.13 -24.34 4.32
CA ALA A 198 -47.74 -25.55 3.81
C ALA A 198 -47.96 -26.60 4.91
N GLY A 199 -46.98 -26.80 5.80
CA GLY A 199 -47.11 -27.67 6.98
C GLY A 199 -48.19 -27.20 7.95
N TYR A 200 -48.37 -25.90 8.16
CA TYR A 200 -49.48 -25.36 8.96
C TYR A 200 -50.84 -25.67 8.32
N TYR A 201 -50.97 -25.55 6.99
CA TYR A 201 -52.21 -25.92 6.30
C TYR A 201 -52.46 -27.44 6.33
N GLU A 202 -51.41 -28.27 6.31
CA GLU A 202 -51.53 -29.72 6.50
C GLU A 202 -52.04 -30.06 7.91
N ILE A 203 -51.53 -29.39 8.96
CA ILE A 203 -51.91 -29.63 10.35
C ILE A 203 -53.30 -29.06 10.68
N MET A 204 -53.69 -27.93 10.05
CA MET A 204 -55.01 -27.31 10.23
C MET A 204 -56.12 -28.02 9.44
N ASN A 205 -55.79 -28.97 8.57
CA ASN A 205 -56.76 -29.79 7.87
C ASN A 205 -57.15 -31.01 8.72
N ASP A 206 -58.20 -30.83 9.53
CA ASP A 206 -58.98 -31.89 10.13
C ASP A 206 -59.85 -32.57 9.05
N GLN A 207 -59.22 -33.24 8.06
CA GLN A 207 -59.71 -34.43 7.32
C GLN A 207 -58.74 -34.85 6.16
N PRO A 208 -58.61 -36.17 5.88
CA PRO A 208 -57.62 -36.71 4.96
C PRO A 208 -58.06 -36.77 3.47
N LYS A 209 -57.07 -36.49 2.59
CA LYS A 209 -56.91 -36.86 1.17
C LYS A 209 -57.94 -36.39 0.12
N ALA A 210 -57.41 -35.71 -0.89
CA ALA A 210 -57.57 -36.17 -2.28
C ALA A 210 -56.23 -35.99 -3.01
N THR A 211 -55.50 -37.09 -3.13
CA THR A 211 -54.57 -37.30 -4.23
C THR A 211 -55.39 -37.37 -5.52
N GLU A 212 -55.34 -36.35 -6.37
CA GLU A 212 -55.65 -36.49 -7.79
C GLU A 212 -54.40 -36.23 -8.61
N THR A 213 -53.69 -37.33 -8.87
CA THR A 213 -53.14 -37.61 -10.19
C THR A 213 -54.28 -37.60 -11.22
N ALA A 214 -54.30 -36.67 -12.16
CA ALA A 214 -54.95 -36.75 -13.48
C ALA A 214 -54.40 -35.59 -14.34
N GLU A 215 -53.51 -35.85 -15.30
CA GLU A 215 -53.86 -36.01 -16.72
C GLU A 215 -54.56 -34.78 -17.33
N THR A 216 -53.81 -33.86 -17.95
CA THR A 216 -53.77 -33.60 -19.42
C THR A 216 -52.92 -32.37 -19.74
#